data_AF-A0A977L270-F1
#
_entry.id   AF-A0A977L270-F1
#
_cell.length_a   1.000
_cell.length_b   1.000
_cell.length_c   1.000
_cell.angle_alpha   90.00
_cell.angle_beta   90.00
_cell.angle_gamma   90.00
#
_symmetry.space_group_name_H-M   'P 1'
#
loop_
_entity.id
_entity.type
_entity.pdbx_description
1 polymer ?
#
loop_
_entity_poly.entity_id
_entity_poly.type
_entity_poly.pdbx_seq_one_letter_code
_entity_poly.pdbx_strand_id
1 'polypeptide(L)'
;MWLNTSMDENTLDTVKFLLRDIRKLTEQFTDLKNGQDTLTTDLEDLENRLIKLEESQPGIGAFPVSNYGFTTEESNAILDLPLSRVIEVYSELPQILESVCRRATVPLNYDRDRPLLERNPLGNYWVLQLRGKKHLFLLPRPGAFARIAALESLQSLFSIEGKVPEVGVQEFMLKEPAKLINIKTNQRWQLEEKGIIKFGEAPLEYQWQKELQGLRDQYQKFNNLLKTVGEAGLESTIAVQRWQQQLELLYGPPVSIIINTCMPMAYAIYKGPMLVPCNLITATNCLVVPAWDRGIPWETSIYAKFHSKHNKNVLRSAPDHPFLPNQPYLVEINWETSHTWAIANNYEDASRIVTSLNGNWGSLAQRRD
;
A
#
# COMPACT_ATOMS: atom_id res chain seq x y z
N MET A 1 -27.22 45.11 64.07
CA MET A 1 -27.11 43.69 64.44
C MET A 1 -26.70 42.96 63.17
N TRP A 2 -25.47 42.44 63.12
CA TRP A 2 -24.88 41.85 61.92
C TRP A 2 -25.55 40.50 61.65
N LEU A 3 -26.15 40.32 60.47
CA LEU A 3 -26.65 39.03 59.99
C LEU A 3 -25.52 38.31 59.26
N ASN A 4 -24.99 37.29 59.92
CA ASN A 4 -24.08 36.30 59.36
C ASN A 4 -24.91 35.31 58.54
N THR A 5 -24.83 35.38 57.21
CA THR A 5 -25.33 34.31 56.33
C THR A 5 -24.21 33.28 56.15
N SER A 6 -24.34 32.13 56.81
CA SER A 6 -23.47 30.98 56.55
C SER A 6 -23.80 30.42 55.17
N MET A 7 -22.83 30.52 54.27
CA MET A 7 -22.88 29.92 52.94
C MET A 7 -22.84 28.39 53.10
N ASP A 8 -23.83 27.70 52.56
CA ASP A 8 -24.03 26.25 52.70
C ASP A 8 -22.83 25.48 52.12
N GLU A 9 -22.24 24.54 52.86
CA GLU A 9 -20.95 23.89 52.50
C GLU A 9 -20.97 23.24 51.11
N ASN A 10 -22.14 22.72 50.69
CA ASN A 10 -22.33 22.17 49.35
C ASN A 10 -22.22 23.23 48.23
N THR A 11 -22.65 24.47 48.49
CA THR A 11 -22.50 25.57 47.53
C THR A 11 -21.05 26.01 47.41
N LEU A 12 -20.30 25.98 48.51
CA LEU A 12 -18.88 26.31 48.53
C LEU A 12 -18.06 25.30 47.70
N ASP A 13 -18.36 24.01 47.83
CA ASP A 13 -17.64 22.97 47.10
C ASP A 13 -18.02 22.93 45.61
N THR A 14 -19.27 23.27 45.26
CA THR A 14 -19.68 23.44 43.86
C THR A 14 -18.94 24.63 43.22
N VAL A 15 -18.81 25.74 43.95
CA VAL A 15 -18.06 26.91 43.48
C VAL A 15 -16.57 26.60 43.33
N LYS A 16 -15.96 25.86 44.27
CA LYS A 16 -14.55 25.41 44.14
C LYS A 16 -14.34 24.49 42.93
N PHE A 17 -15.30 23.61 42.65
CA PHE A 17 -15.25 22.72 41.49
C PHE A 17 -15.30 23.53 40.19
N LEU A 18 -16.26 24.45 40.07
CA LEU A 18 -16.38 25.34 38.91
C LEU A 18 -15.13 26.22 38.70
N LEU A 19 -14.53 26.73 39.77
CA LEU A 19 -13.28 27.51 39.69
C LEU A 19 -12.08 26.67 39.24
N ARG A 20 -12.00 25.39 39.61
CA ARG A 20 -10.97 24.47 39.11
C ARG A 20 -11.13 24.19 37.62
N ASP A 21 -12.36 23.99 37.15
CA ASP A 21 -12.63 23.73 35.74
C ASP A 21 -12.39 24.96 34.87
N ILE A 22 -12.76 26.15 35.35
CA ILE A 22 -12.42 27.42 34.68
C ILE A 22 -10.90 27.60 34.59
N ARG A 23 -10.15 27.26 35.64
CA ARG A 23 -8.69 27.33 35.62
C ARG A 23 -8.08 26.37 34.59
N LYS A 24 -8.55 25.12 34.52
CA LYS A 24 -8.09 24.14 33.49
C LYS A 24 -8.41 24.60 32.08
N LEU A 25 -9.60 25.17 31.86
CA LEU A 25 -9.97 25.77 30.57
C LEU A 25 -9.07 26.95 30.23
N THR A 26 -8.70 27.77 31.21
CA THR A 26 -7.80 28.92 31.01
C THR A 26 -6.40 28.44 30.62
N GLU A 27 -5.89 27.39 31.25
CA GLU A 27 -4.60 26.75 30.92
C GLU A 27 -4.63 26.17 29.47
N GLN A 28 -5.71 25.51 29.07
CA GLN A 28 -5.88 25.02 27.68
C GLN A 28 -5.96 26.15 26.65
N PHE A 29 -6.64 27.26 26.98
CA PHE A 29 -6.68 28.44 26.12
C PHE A 29 -5.31 29.12 26.00
N THR A 30 -4.50 29.14 27.06
CA THR A 30 -3.13 29.68 26.98
C THR A 30 -2.22 28.81 26.11
N ASP A 31 -2.35 27.48 26.18
CA ASP A 31 -1.57 26.57 25.34
C ASP A 31 -1.96 26.69 23.85
N LEU A 32 -3.25 26.84 23.55
CA LEU A 32 -3.73 27.12 22.18
C LEU A 32 -3.22 28.46 21.66
N LYS A 33 -3.19 29.49 22.51
CA LYS A 33 -2.69 30.81 22.12
C LYS A 33 -1.18 30.78 21.85
N ASN A 34 -0.41 30.08 22.68
CA ASN A 34 1.02 29.88 22.46
C ASN A 34 1.29 29.06 21.17
N GLY A 35 0.42 28.09 20.85
CA GLY A 35 0.44 27.33 19.59
C GLY A 35 0.12 28.20 18.37
N GLN A 36 -0.77 29.17 18.51
CA GLN A 36 -1.09 30.13 17.46
C GLN A 36 0.06 31.12 17.23
N ASP A 37 0.68 31.61 18.30
CA ASP A 37 1.82 32.55 18.23
C ASP A 37 3.06 31.91 17.58
N THR A 38 3.29 30.61 17.83
CA THR A 38 4.35 29.82 17.17
C THR A 38 4.07 29.60 15.68
N LEU A 39 2.82 29.29 15.30
CA LEU A 39 2.43 29.18 13.90
C LEU A 39 2.59 30.51 13.14
N THR A 40 2.27 31.64 13.76
CA THR A 40 2.49 32.96 13.14
C THR A 40 3.96 33.27 12.94
N THR A 41 4.83 32.88 13.89
CA THR A 41 6.28 33.07 13.73
C THR A 41 6.86 32.16 12.65
N ASP A 42 6.39 30.91 12.55
CA ASP A 42 6.81 29.99 11.49
C ASP A 42 6.36 30.47 10.09
N LEU A 43 5.18 31.08 9.99
CA LEU A 43 4.70 31.69 8.74
C LEU A 43 5.54 32.90 8.35
N GLU A 44 5.89 33.76 9.30
CA GLU A 44 6.80 34.90 9.06
C GLU A 44 8.20 34.42 8.64
N ASP A 45 8.74 33.35 9.23
CA ASP A 45 10.03 32.79 8.81
C ASP A 45 9.95 32.19 7.39
N LEU A 46 8.86 31.49 7.05
CA LEU A 46 8.64 30.96 5.70
C LEU A 46 8.49 32.06 4.65
N GLU A 47 7.79 33.14 4.97
CA GLU A 47 7.64 34.30 4.09
C GLU A 47 8.99 35.00 3.86
N ASN A 48 9.78 35.18 4.92
CA ASN A 48 11.14 35.71 4.81
C ASN A 48 12.09 34.79 4.03
N ARG A 49 11.91 33.46 4.10
CA ARG A 49 12.68 32.50 3.29
C ARG A 49 12.28 32.55 1.83
N LEU A 50 11.00 32.76 1.52
CA LEU A 50 10.51 32.96 0.16
C LEU A 50 11.09 34.24 -0.46
N ILE A 51 11.04 35.37 0.27
CA ILE A 51 11.63 36.64 -0.17
C ILE A 51 13.13 36.48 -0.43
N LYS A 52 13.86 35.82 0.47
CA LYS A 52 15.30 35.54 0.26
C LYS A 52 15.55 34.64 -0.96
N LEU A 53 14.67 33.69 -1.25
CA LEU A 53 14.76 32.83 -2.44
C LEU A 53 14.44 33.59 -3.73
N GLU A 54 13.51 34.53 -3.68
CA GLU A 54 13.20 35.43 -4.79
C GLU A 54 14.34 36.44 -5.03
N GLU A 55 14.95 36.97 -3.98
CA GLU A 55 16.12 37.88 -4.07
C GLU A 55 17.41 37.16 -4.49
N SER A 56 17.53 35.87 -4.19
CA SER A 56 18.65 35.03 -4.66
C SER A 56 18.42 34.39 -6.03
N GLN A 57 17.25 34.61 -6.65
CA GLN A 57 17.07 34.42 -8.09
C GLN A 57 17.51 35.70 -8.84
N PRO A 58 18.53 35.63 -9.71
CA PRO A 58 18.80 36.72 -10.63
C PRO A 58 17.57 36.92 -11.51
N GLY A 59 17.16 38.19 -11.66
CA GLY A 59 15.94 38.60 -12.30
C GLY A 59 15.64 37.88 -13.63
N ILE A 60 14.35 37.67 -13.86
CA ILE A 60 13.74 37.28 -15.13
C ILE A 60 14.16 38.33 -16.19
N GLY A 61 15.32 38.11 -16.80
CA GLY A 61 15.96 39.03 -17.72
C GLY A 61 17.35 38.50 -18.08
N ALA A 62 17.42 37.84 -19.22
CA ALA A 62 18.62 37.18 -19.77
C ALA A 62 19.06 35.90 -19.05
N PHE A 63 18.26 34.83 -19.17
CA PHE A 63 18.89 33.53 -19.39
C PHE A 63 19.76 33.65 -20.64
N PRO A 64 21.03 33.20 -20.63
CA PRO A 64 21.73 33.02 -21.88
C PRO A 64 20.86 32.08 -22.69
N VAL A 65 20.43 32.53 -23.87
CA VAL A 65 20.05 31.63 -24.95
C VAL A 65 21.31 30.82 -25.22
N SER A 66 21.49 29.76 -24.44
CA SER A 66 22.30 28.65 -24.85
C SER A 66 21.68 28.29 -26.18
N ASN A 67 22.44 28.56 -27.25
CA ASN A 67 22.38 27.79 -28.47
C ASN A 67 22.64 26.32 -28.09
N TYR A 68 21.70 25.69 -27.37
CA TYR A 68 21.33 24.35 -27.73
C TYR A 68 20.84 24.52 -29.15
N GLY A 69 21.74 24.19 -30.08
CA GLY A 69 21.29 23.81 -31.39
C GLY A 69 20.12 22.86 -31.14
N PHE A 70 18.93 23.28 -31.52
CA PHE A 70 17.89 22.35 -31.94
C PHE A 70 18.43 21.69 -33.22
N THR A 71 19.49 20.90 -33.08
CA THR A 71 19.63 19.69 -33.87
C THR A 71 18.38 18.92 -33.55
N THR A 72 17.50 18.89 -34.54
CA THR A 72 16.35 18.02 -34.67
C THR A 72 16.87 16.57 -34.74
N GLU A 73 17.59 16.13 -33.72
CA GLU A 73 17.86 14.71 -33.52
C GLU A 73 16.63 14.14 -32.84
N GLU A 74 15.74 13.71 -33.72
CA GLU A 74 14.42 13.18 -33.45
C GLU A 74 14.57 11.94 -32.56
N SER A 75 14.19 12.05 -31.29
CA SER A 75 14.40 10.97 -30.34
C SER A 75 13.61 9.72 -30.77
N ASN A 76 14.35 8.63 -31.00
CA ASN A 76 13.78 7.28 -31.00
C ASN A 76 13.67 6.77 -29.56
N ALA A 77 13.18 7.62 -28.65
CA ALA A 77 13.09 7.29 -27.24
C ALA A 77 12.00 6.22 -27.05
N ILE A 78 12.42 5.03 -26.64
CA ILE A 78 11.51 3.99 -26.17
C ILE A 78 11.33 4.23 -24.67
N LEU A 79 10.08 4.46 -24.25
CA LEU A 79 9.77 4.73 -22.85
C LEU A 79 9.72 3.42 -22.06
N ASP A 80 10.51 3.34 -20.99
CA ASP A 80 10.54 2.20 -20.08
C ASP A 80 9.62 2.43 -18.88
N LEU A 81 8.31 2.54 -19.17
CA LEU A 81 7.26 2.67 -18.15
C LEU A 81 6.09 1.75 -18.48
N PRO A 82 5.42 1.17 -17.45
CA PRO A 82 4.20 0.42 -17.67
C PRO A 82 3.08 1.36 -18.15
N LEU A 83 2.18 0.84 -18.99
CA LEU A 83 1.10 1.61 -19.60
C LEU A 83 0.22 2.35 -18.58
N SER A 84 -0.04 1.72 -17.43
CA SER A 84 -0.82 2.35 -16.34
C SER A 84 -0.18 3.66 -15.86
N ARG A 85 1.13 3.67 -15.64
CA ARG A 85 1.87 4.87 -15.23
C ARG A 85 1.87 5.94 -16.32
N VAL A 86 1.89 5.55 -17.60
CA VAL A 86 1.82 6.51 -18.71
C VAL A 86 0.47 7.23 -18.73
N ILE A 87 -0.62 6.50 -18.47
CA ILE A 87 -1.96 7.08 -18.40
C ILE A 87 -2.06 8.05 -17.20
N GLU A 88 -1.50 7.68 -16.05
CA GLU A 88 -1.43 8.54 -14.86
C GLU A 88 -0.66 9.84 -15.15
N VAL A 89 0.56 9.74 -15.71
CA VAL A 89 1.37 10.91 -16.08
C VAL A 89 0.64 11.77 -17.12
N TYR A 90 -0.04 11.16 -18.09
CA TYR A 90 -0.85 11.88 -19.07
C TYR A 90 -2.00 12.66 -18.41
N SER A 91 -2.64 12.08 -17.38
CA SER A 91 -3.73 12.74 -16.67
C SER A 91 -3.28 13.90 -15.77
N GLU A 92 -2.08 13.84 -15.20
CA GLU A 92 -1.57 14.85 -14.27
C GLU A 92 -0.76 15.94 -14.98
N LEU A 93 0.27 15.54 -15.73
CA LEU A 93 1.26 16.42 -16.34
C LEU A 93 1.66 15.91 -17.73
N PRO A 94 0.76 16.02 -18.74
CA PRO A 94 1.00 15.47 -20.06
C PRO A 94 2.20 16.09 -20.79
N GLN A 95 2.61 17.30 -20.38
CA GLN A 95 3.79 18.01 -20.91
C GLN A 95 5.09 17.20 -20.75
N ILE A 96 5.18 16.36 -19.72
CA ILE A 96 6.35 15.50 -19.48
C ILE A 96 6.52 14.49 -20.63
N LEU A 97 5.41 13.98 -21.15
CA LEU A 97 5.40 12.98 -22.23
C LEU A 97 5.72 13.60 -23.60
N GLU A 98 5.66 14.92 -23.75
CA GLU A 98 5.86 15.58 -25.04
C GLU A 98 7.25 15.29 -25.63
N SER A 99 8.28 15.21 -24.79
CA SER A 99 9.68 14.96 -25.19
C SER A 99 9.93 13.55 -25.76
N VAL A 100 9.08 12.58 -25.42
CA VAL A 100 9.18 11.17 -25.82
C VAL A 100 8.13 10.78 -26.87
N CYS A 101 7.22 11.69 -27.20
CA CYS A 101 6.12 11.46 -28.13
C CYS A 101 6.44 11.99 -29.53
N ARG A 102 5.95 11.28 -30.55
CA ARG A 102 6.00 11.73 -31.95
C ARG A 102 4.67 12.35 -32.34
N ARG A 103 4.69 13.54 -32.90
CA ARG A 103 3.44 14.22 -33.32
C ARG A 103 2.90 13.62 -34.63
N ALA A 104 1.59 13.38 -34.65
CA ALA A 104 0.88 12.76 -35.77
C ALA A 104 -0.45 13.46 -36.07
N THR A 105 -0.87 13.38 -37.33
CA THR A 105 -2.16 13.88 -37.84
C THR A 105 -2.81 12.84 -38.73
N VAL A 106 -4.14 12.87 -38.78
CA VAL A 106 -4.93 12.11 -39.76
C VAL A 106 -4.98 12.92 -41.07
N PRO A 107 -4.51 12.38 -42.21
CA PRO A 107 -4.58 13.06 -43.50
C PRO A 107 -6.03 13.21 -43.96
N LEU A 108 -6.34 14.27 -44.73
CA LEU A 108 -7.70 14.64 -45.15
C LEU A 108 -8.45 13.56 -45.95
N ASN A 109 -7.73 12.67 -46.63
CA ASN A 109 -8.29 11.59 -47.46
C ASN A 109 -8.04 10.23 -46.80
N TYR A 110 -8.65 9.99 -45.65
CA TYR A 110 -8.49 8.73 -44.91
C TYR A 110 -9.73 7.84 -45.04
N ASP A 111 -9.49 6.53 -45.10
CA ASP A 111 -10.53 5.53 -44.96
C ASP A 111 -11.05 5.55 -43.52
N ARG A 112 -12.36 5.76 -43.34
CA ARG A 112 -12.99 5.86 -42.00
C ARG A 112 -12.91 4.55 -41.23
N ASP A 113 -12.81 3.41 -41.93
CA ASP A 113 -12.77 2.09 -41.29
C ASP A 113 -11.37 1.73 -40.81
N ARG A 114 -10.32 2.28 -41.46
CA ARG A 114 -8.92 2.03 -41.12
C ARG A 114 -8.09 3.32 -41.19
N PRO A 115 -8.29 4.25 -40.26
CA PRO A 115 -7.63 5.54 -40.28
C PRO A 115 -6.10 5.37 -40.23
N LEU A 116 -5.45 6.09 -41.15
CA LEU A 116 -4.00 6.18 -41.24
C LEU A 116 -3.53 7.47 -40.54
N LEU A 117 -2.42 7.38 -39.82
CA LEU A 117 -1.78 8.52 -39.20
C LEU A 117 -0.42 8.75 -39.85
N GLU A 118 -0.13 10.01 -40.14
CA GLU A 118 1.15 10.43 -40.66
C GLU A 118 1.84 11.36 -39.69
N ARG A 119 3.18 11.29 -39.66
CA ARG A 119 4.00 12.18 -38.86
C ARG A 119 3.80 13.63 -39.31
N ASN A 120 3.47 14.50 -38.36
CA ASN A 120 3.27 15.92 -38.62
C ASN A 120 3.70 16.75 -37.40
N PRO A 121 4.63 17.72 -37.55
CA PRO A 121 5.05 18.59 -36.44
C PRO A 121 3.91 19.39 -35.78
N LEU A 122 2.84 19.66 -36.53
CA LEU A 122 1.62 20.34 -36.06
C LEU A 122 0.50 19.33 -35.73
N GLY A 123 0.87 18.08 -35.50
CA GLY A 123 -0.07 17.00 -35.22
C GLY A 123 -0.92 17.22 -33.97
N ASN A 124 -2.19 16.82 -34.06
CA ASN A 124 -3.13 16.83 -32.92
C ASN A 124 -2.96 15.61 -32.01
N TYR A 125 -2.11 14.66 -32.39
CA TYR A 125 -1.89 13.42 -31.66
C TYR A 125 -0.43 13.16 -31.36
N TRP A 126 -0.19 12.35 -30.34
CA TRP A 126 1.10 11.89 -29.86
C TRP A 126 1.19 10.38 -29.99
N VAL A 127 2.26 9.90 -30.63
CA VAL A 127 2.56 8.48 -30.81
C VAL A 127 3.73 8.11 -29.90
N LEU A 128 3.52 7.12 -29.04
CA LEU A 128 4.47 6.66 -28.05
C LEU A 128 4.80 5.17 -28.26
N GLN A 129 6.07 4.82 -28.02
CA GLN A 129 6.52 3.43 -28.02
C GLN A 129 6.98 3.02 -26.62
N LEU A 130 6.38 1.96 -26.06
CA LEU A 130 6.76 1.41 -24.77
C LEU A 130 7.72 0.23 -24.91
N ARG A 131 8.64 0.08 -23.96
CA ARG A 131 9.57 -1.04 -23.91
C ARG A 131 8.82 -2.36 -23.74
N GLY A 132 9.19 -3.37 -24.52
CA GLY A 132 8.58 -4.71 -24.46
C GLY A 132 7.16 -4.80 -25.01
N LYS A 133 6.62 -3.74 -25.63
CA LYS A 133 5.33 -3.77 -26.33
C LYS A 133 5.56 -3.73 -27.84
N LYS A 134 4.83 -4.59 -28.57
CA LYS A 134 4.86 -4.66 -30.03
C LYS A 134 4.08 -3.50 -30.68
N HIS A 135 3.03 -3.05 -29.99
CA HIS A 135 2.12 -2.01 -30.45
C HIS A 135 2.62 -0.61 -30.05
N LEU A 136 2.30 0.36 -30.89
CA LEU A 136 2.49 1.78 -30.59
C LEU A 136 1.19 2.33 -29.97
N PHE A 137 1.32 3.32 -29.11
CA PHE A 137 0.18 3.92 -28.43
C PHE A 137 -0.07 5.33 -28.94
N LEU A 138 -1.33 5.67 -29.15
CA LEU A 138 -1.78 6.97 -29.57
C LEU A 138 -2.48 7.69 -28.42
N LEU A 139 -2.03 8.90 -28.16
CA LEU A 139 -2.56 9.82 -27.16
C LEU A 139 -3.06 11.08 -27.89
N PRO A 140 -4.24 11.61 -27.56
CA PRO A 140 -4.63 12.94 -28.03
C PRO A 140 -3.72 14.00 -27.39
N ARG A 141 -3.36 15.05 -28.13
CA ARG A 141 -2.58 16.16 -27.55
C ARG A 141 -3.49 17.06 -26.71
N PRO A 142 -3.12 17.39 -25.46
CA PRO A 142 -3.87 18.33 -24.65
C PRO A 142 -4.05 19.68 -25.35
N GLY A 143 -5.27 20.23 -25.33
CA GLY A 143 -5.58 21.54 -25.94
C GLY A 143 -5.71 21.56 -27.47
N ALA A 144 -5.41 20.46 -28.18
CA ALA A 144 -5.48 20.42 -29.66
C ALA A 144 -6.92 20.32 -30.22
N PHE A 145 -7.91 20.02 -29.37
CA PHE A 145 -9.26 19.64 -29.79
C PHE A 145 -10.32 20.75 -29.63
N ALA A 146 -9.90 22.01 -29.54
CA ALA A 146 -10.82 23.15 -29.45
C ALA A 146 -11.67 23.41 -30.72
N ARG A 147 -11.33 22.77 -31.85
CA ARG A 147 -12.00 22.96 -33.15
C ARG A 147 -12.86 21.74 -33.51
N ILE A 148 -14.02 21.97 -34.13
CA ILE A 148 -14.98 20.92 -34.54
C ILE A 148 -14.32 19.86 -35.44
N ALA A 149 -13.50 20.27 -36.42
CA ALA A 149 -12.80 19.31 -37.29
C ALA A 149 -11.82 18.39 -36.52
N ALA A 150 -11.26 18.86 -35.40
CA ALA A 150 -10.41 18.03 -34.56
C ALA A 150 -11.23 16.97 -33.79
N LEU A 151 -12.47 17.29 -33.42
CA LEU A 151 -13.39 16.36 -32.75
C LEU A 151 -13.83 15.21 -33.64
N GLU A 152 -14.14 15.47 -34.91
CA GLU A 152 -14.48 14.41 -35.87
C GLU A 152 -13.32 13.42 -36.03
N SER A 153 -12.08 13.94 -36.11
CA SER A 153 -10.90 13.09 -36.14
C SER A 153 -10.73 12.29 -34.84
N LEU A 154 -11.07 12.88 -33.69
CA LEU A 154 -10.98 12.22 -32.39
C LEU A 154 -11.98 11.05 -32.30
N GLN A 155 -13.22 11.24 -32.76
CA GLN A 155 -14.26 10.20 -32.85
C GLN A 155 -13.88 9.04 -33.78
N SER A 156 -13.08 9.31 -34.81
CA SER A 156 -12.59 8.25 -35.71
C SER A 156 -11.58 7.33 -35.02
N LEU A 157 -10.78 7.86 -34.08
CA LEU A 157 -9.67 7.15 -33.42
C LEU A 157 -9.99 6.66 -32.01
N PHE A 158 -10.98 7.26 -31.34
CA PHE A 158 -11.37 6.95 -29.98
C PHE A 158 -12.89 6.74 -29.87
N SER A 159 -13.27 5.76 -29.07
CA SER A 159 -14.62 5.60 -28.56
C SER A 159 -14.89 6.66 -27.49
N ILE A 160 -16.02 7.36 -27.62
CA ILE A 160 -16.40 8.44 -26.72
C ILE A 160 -17.43 7.95 -25.72
N GLU A 161 -17.13 8.14 -24.44
CA GLU A 161 -18.06 7.97 -23.32
C GLU A 161 -18.50 9.34 -22.77
N GLY A 162 -19.78 9.45 -22.37
CA GLY A 162 -20.35 10.67 -21.79
C GLY A 162 -20.93 11.65 -22.83
N LYS A 163 -21.38 12.82 -22.36
CA LYS A 163 -21.93 13.87 -23.23
C LYS A 163 -20.80 14.73 -23.78
N VAL A 164 -20.68 14.79 -25.11
CA VAL A 164 -19.75 15.69 -25.80
C VAL A 164 -20.24 17.13 -25.62
N PRO A 165 -19.43 18.05 -25.07
CA PRO A 165 -19.82 19.45 -24.91
C PRO A 165 -19.99 20.12 -26.28
N GLU A 166 -21.09 20.86 -26.47
CA GLU A 166 -21.41 21.56 -27.71
C GLU A 166 -20.50 22.79 -27.96
N VAL A 167 -19.96 23.42 -26.91
CA VAL A 167 -19.06 24.59 -26.97
C VAL A 167 -18.13 24.63 -25.74
N GLY A 168 -16.83 24.93 -25.92
CA GLY A 168 -15.91 25.25 -24.82
C GLY A 168 -14.69 24.33 -24.66
N VAL A 169 -13.84 24.63 -23.68
CA VAL A 169 -12.61 23.88 -23.35
C VAL A 169 -13.00 22.46 -22.96
N GLN A 170 -12.67 21.51 -23.84
CA GLN A 170 -13.02 20.11 -23.67
C GLN A 170 -11.99 19.43 -22.79
N GLU A 171 -12.25 19.44 -21.50
CA GLU A 171 -11.58 18.52 -20.57
C GLU A 171 -12.18 17.13 -20.79
N PHE A 172 -11.34 16.22 -21.26
CA PHE A 172 -11.67 14.80 -21.39
C PHE A 172 -10.60 13.99 -20.67
N MET A 173 -11.03 12.86 -20.11
CA MET A 173 -10.14 11.89 -19.51
C MET A 173 -9.80 10.80 -20.51
N LEU A 174 -8.51 10.50 -20.64
CA LEU A 174 -8.06 9.32 -21.37
C LEU A 174 -8.17 8.09 -20.45
N LYS A 175 -9.07 7.16 -20.78
CA LYS A 175 -9.16 5.87 -20.08
C LYS A 175 -8.20 4.86 -20.70
N GLU A 176 -8.23 4.76 -22.02
CA GLU A 176 -7.40 3.81 -22.77
C GLU A 176 -6.81 4.48 -24.01
N PRO A 177 -5.50 4.38 -24.24
CA PRO A 177 -4.88 4.86 -25.47
C PRO A 177 -5.23 3.97 -26.65
N ALA A 178 -5.37 4.58 -27.84
CA ALA A 178 -5.53 3.84 -29.08
C ALA A 178 -4.25 3.05 -29.41
N LYS A 179 -4.39 1.87 -30.00
CA LYS A 179 -3.26 1.04 -30.43
C LYS A 179 -3.02 1.20 -31.92
N LEU A 180 -1.75 1.33 -32.27
CA LEU A 180 -1.28 1.54 -33.63
C LEU A 180 -0.29 0.45 -34.04
N ILE A 181 -0.36 0.10 -35.33
CA ILE A 181 0.65 -0.70 -36.03
C ILE A 181 1.49 0.21 -36.91
N ASN A 182 2.79 -0.09 -36.97
CA ASN A 182 3.72 0.62 -37.83
C ASN A 182 3.60 0.13 -39.28
N ILE A 183 3.22 1.02 -40.21
CA ILE A 183 3.24 0.72 -41.65
C ILE A 183 4.59 1.12 -42.25
N LYS A 184 5.04 2.33 -41.92
CA LYS A 184 6.33 2.85 -42.37
C LYS A 184 7.05 3.44 -41.17
N THR A 185 8.20 2.86 -40.85
CA THR A 185 8.96 3.15 -39.64
C THR A 185 9.05 4.65 -39.38
N ASN A 186 8.46 5.07 -38.26
CA ASN A 186 8.47 6.45 -37.76
C ASN A 186 7.85 7.51 -38.69
N GLN A 187 7.06 7.10 -39.68
CA GLN A 187 6.45 8.01 -40.64
C GLN A 187 4.94 7.79 -40.79
N ARG A 188 4.50 6.52 -40.83
CA ARG A 188 3.08 6.17 -41.03
C ARG A 188 2.65 5.04 -40.12
N TRP A 189 1.48 5.21 -39.53
CA TRP A 189 0.87 4.27 -38.61
C TRP A 189 -0.58 3.99 -39.00
N GLN A 190 -1.05 2.79 -38.68
CA GLN A 190 -2.44 2.39 -38.86
C GLN A 190 -3.09 2.18 -37.50
N LEU A 191 -4.33 2.61 -37.36
CA LEU A 191 -5.14 2.24 -36.21
C LEU A 191 -5.43 0.73 -36.22
N GLU A 192 -5.09 0.06 -35.13
CA GLU A 192 -5.43 -1.34 -34.87
C GLU A 192 -6.63 -1.43 -33.93
N GLU A 193 -6.63 -0.62 -32.88
CA GLU A 193 -7.68 -0.60 -31.87
C GLU A 193 -7.97 0.83 -31.43
N LYS A 194 -9.26 1.18 -31.35
CA LYS A 194 -9.70 2.49 -30.85
C LYS A 194 -9.39 2.62 -29.37
N GLY A 195 -8.97 3.81 -28.95
CA GLY A 195 -8.84 4.14 -27.53
C GLY A 195 -10.20 4.51 -26.93
N ILE A 196 -10.23 4.80 -25.63
CA ILE A 196 -11.44 5.22 -24.92
C ILE A 196 -11.17 6.56 -24.24
N ILE A 197 -12.00 7.54 -24.53
CA ILE A 197 -12.01 8.84 -23.86
C ILE A 197 -13.38 9.10 -23.22
N LYS A 198 -13.38 9.78 -22.08
CA LYS A 198 -14.60 10.15 -21.36
C LYS A 198 -14.69 11.65 -21.19
N PHE A 199 -15.81 12.24 -21.60
CA PHE A 199 -16.10 13.67 -21.40
C PHE A 199 -16.93 13.88 -20.14
N GLY A 200 -16.76 15.03 -19.50
CA GLY A 200 -17.58 15.46 -18.35
C GLY A 200 -17.08 14.97 -16.99
N GLU A 201 -15.89 14.38 -16.92
CA GLU A 201 -15.19 14.11 -15.66
C GLU A 201 -13.81 14.76 -15.72
N ALA A 202 -13.55 15.71 -14.81
CA ALA A 202 -12.23 16.25 -14.63
C ALA A 202 -11.29 15.14 -14.14
N PRO A 203 -10.09 14.96 -14.73
CA PRO A 203 -9.14 13.91 -14.34
C PRO A 203 -8.87 13.83 -12.83
N LEU A 204 -8.77 15.00 -12.19
CA LEU A 204 -8.52 15.13 -10.75
C LEU A 204 -9.70 14.64 -9.90
N GLU A 205 -10.93 14.92 -10.32
CA GLU A 205 -12.14 14.59 -9.56
C GLU A 205 -12.39 13.08 -9.51
N TYR A 206 -12.18 12.38 -10.62
CA TYR A 206 -12.30 10.92 -10.67
C TYR A 206 -11.20 10.21 -9.86
N GLN A 207 -9.96 10.71 -9.92
CA GLN A 207 -8.87 10.18 -9.08
C GLN A 207 -9.23 10.32 -7.60
N TRP A 208 -9.69 11.50 -7.17
CA TRP A 208 -10.15 11.70 -5.80
C TRP A 208 -11.36 10.84 -5.44
N GLN A 209 -12.34 10.67 -6.32
CA GLN A 209 -13.46 9.77 -6.07
C GLN A 209 -12.99 8.32 -5.87
N LYS A 210 -12.02 7.86 -6.66
CA LYS A 210 -11.43 6.53 -6.53
C LYS A 210 -10.64 6.37 -5.22
N GLU A 211 -9.88 7.39 -4.82
CA GLU A 211 -9.18 7.41 -3.53
C GLU A 211 -10.15 7.40 -2.35
N LEU A 212 -11.20 8.23 -2.40
CA LEU A 212 -12.26 8.27 -1.38
C LEU A 212 -12.99 6.93 -1.26
N GLN A 213 -13.25 6.27 -2.40
CA GLN A 213 -13.82 4.93 -2.41
C GLN A 213 -12.87 3.92 -1.75
N GLY A 214 -11.58 3.97 -2.09
CA GLY A 214 -10.55 3.11 -1.48
C GLY A 214 -10.43 3.32 0.03
N LEU A 215 -10.46 4.58 0.49
CA LEU A 215 -10.46 4.93 1.91
C LEU A 215 -11.71 4.42 2.63
N ARG A 216 -12.90 4.52 2.03
CA ARG A 216 -14.15 3.97 2.60
C ARG A 216 -14.08 2.46 2.73
N ASP A 217 -13.58 1.76 1.72
CA ASP A 217 -13.44 0.31 1.75
C ASP A 217 -12.46 -0.13 2.85
N GLN A 218 -11.35 0.59 3.02
CA GLN A 218 -10.40 0.36 4.11
C GLN A 218 -11.05 0.59 5.48
N TYR A 219 -11.81 1.67 5.64
CA TYR A 219 -12.51 1.98 6.88
C TYR A 219 -13.58 0.93 7.21
N GLN A 220 -14.31 0.42 6.22
CA GLN A 220 -15.27 -0.67 6.41
C GLN A 220 -14.58 -1.97 6.83
N LYS A 221 -13.44 -2.32 6.21
CA LYS A 221 -12.65 -3.49 6.62
C LYS A 221 -12.17 -3.33 8.07
N PHE A 222 -11.68 -2.15 8.44
CA PHE A 222 -11.25 -1.86 9.80
C PHE A 222 -12.39 -1.99 10.81
N ASN A 223 -13.57 -1.43 10.50
CA ASN A 223 -14.75 -1.56 11.34
C ASN A 223 -15.25 -3.00 11.46
N ASN A 224 -15.15 -3.80 10.39
CA ASN A 224 -15.48 -5.22 10.46
C ASN A 224 -14.50 -5.96 11.37
N LEU A 225 -13.20 -5.65 11.28
CA LEU A 225 -12.18 -6.21 12.18
C LEU A 225 -12.46 -5.85 13.64
N LEU A 226 -12.77 -4.57 13.92
CA LEU A 226 -13.16 -4.09 15.24
C LEU A 226 -14.39 -4.84 15.78
N LYS A 227 -15.41 -5.06 14.94
CA LYS A 227 -16.61 -5.82 15.34
C LYS A 227 -16.31 -7.30 15.62
N THR A 228 -15.40 -7.93 14.88
CA THR A 228 -15.09 -9.35 15.04
C THR A 228 -14.16 -9.65 16.21
N VAL A 229 -13.24 -8.74 16.53
CA VAL A 229 -12.13 -9.00 17.47
C VAL A 229 -12.26 -8.17 18.76
N GLY A 230 -13.05 -7.08 18.75
CA GLY A 230 -13.11 -6.09 19.84
C GLY A 230 -11.84 -5.24 19.92
N GLU A 231 -11.91 -4.08 20.59
CA GLU A 231 -10.79 -3.13 20.67
C GLU A 231 -9.55 -3.75 21.34
N ALA A 232 -9.72 -4.42 22.48
CA ALA A 232 -8.62 -5.09 23.19
C ALA A 232 -8.01 -6.27 22.40
N GLY A 233 -8.83 -6.98 21.60
CA GLY A 233 -8.34 -8.05 20.75
C GLY A 233 -7.60 -7.52 19.52
N LEU A 234 -7.97 -6.34 19.01
CA LEU A 234 -7.26 -5.69 17.90
C LEU A 234 -5.91 -5.15 18.35
N GLU A 235 -5.85 -4.48 19.51
CA GLU A 235 -4.59 -3.99 20.08
C GLU A 235 -3.59 -5.13 20.31
N SER A 236 -4.05 -6.25 20.89
CA SER A 236 -3.20 -7.43 21.07
C SER A 236 -2.76 -8.04 19.73
N THR A 237 -3.63 -8.10 18.72
CA THR A 237 -3.27 -8.60 17.38
C THR A 237 -2.21 -7.71 16.71
N ILE A 238 -2.37 -6.39 16.76
CA ILE A 238 -1.41 -5.43 16.22
C ILE A 238 -0.07 -5.54 16.95
N ALA A 239 -0.10 -5.63 18.27
CA ALA A 239 1.09 -5.70 19.09
C ALA A 239 1.86 -7.02 18.81
N VAL A 240 1.15 -8.14 18.66
CA VAL A 240 1.70 -9.43 18.25
C VAL A 240 2.31 -9.37 16.84
N GLN A 241 1.63 -8.74 15.88
CA GLN A 241 2.14 -8.63 14.51
C GLN A 241 3.41 -7.78 14.45
N ARG A 242 3.43 -6.65 15.18
CA ARG A 242 4.64 -5.82 15.32
C ARG A 242 5.79 -6.59 15.95
N TRP A 243 5.50 -7.38 16.98
CA TRP A 243 6.52 -8.21 17.64
C TRP A 243 7.10 -9.26 16.69
N GLN A 244 6.25 -9.96 15.94
CA GLN A 244 6.70 -10.91 14.93
C GLN A 244 7.60 -10.24 13.87
N GLN A 245 7.23 -9.06 13.37
CA GLN A 245 8.05 -8.31 12.42
C GLN A 245 9.41 -7.92 13.01
N GLN A 246 9.45 -7.52 14.28
CA GLN A 246 10.72 -7.22 14.96
C GLN A 246 11.61 -8.46 15.08
N LEU A 247 11.05 -9.62 15.44
CA LEU A 247 11.80 -10.88 15.47
C LEU A 247 12.33 -11.27 14.09
N GLU A 248 11.54 -11.07 13.04
CA GLU A 248 11.97 -11.33 11.66
C GLU A 248 13.08 -10.39 11.20
N LEU A 249 13.05 -9.11 11.61
CA LEU A 249 14.13 -8.16 11.35
C LEU A 249 15.42 -8.53 12.11
N LEU A 250 15.31 -8.99 13.36
CA LEU A 250 16.46 -9.31 14.19
C LEU A 250 17.11 -10.65 13.83
N TYR A 251 16.30 -11.68 13.54
CA TYR A 251 16.78 -13.06 13.40
C TYR A 251 16.44 -13.72 12.06
N GLY A 252 15.74 -13.01 11.16
CA GLY A 252 15.20 -13.57 9.93
C GLY A 252 13.90 -14.35 10.15
N PRO A 253 13.34 -15.00 9.11
CA PRO A 253 12.17 -15.86 9.26
C PRO A 253 12.48 -17.05 10.19
N PRO A 254 11.47 -17.58 10.90
CA PRO A 254 11.65 -18.79 11.71
C PRO A 254 12.11 -19.96 10.83
N VAL A 255 13.07 -20.73 11.34
CA VAL A 255 13.57 -21.96 10.72
C VAL A 255 12.53 -23.07 10.87
N SER A 256 11.92 -23.16 12.05
CA SER A 256 10.86 -24.10 12.36
C SER A 256 10.12 -23.67 13.62
N ILE A 257 8.88 -24.09 13.76
CA ILE A 257 8.10 -23.94 14.98
C ILE A 257 7.77 -25.34 15.49
N ILE A 258 8.06 -25.61 16.75
CA ILE A 258 7.77 -26.88 17.40
C ILE A 258 6.59 -26.72 18.34
N ILE A 259 5.63 -27.63 18.25
CA ILE A 259 4.38 -27.61 19.02
C ILE A 259 4.32 -28.90 19.82
N ASN A 260 4.26 -28.80 21.14
CA ASN A 260 4.02 -29.95 21.97
C ASN A 260 2.60 -30.45 21.71
N THR A 261 2.45 -31.70 21.29
CA THR A 261 1.13 -32.27 21.05
C THR A 261 0.53 -32.86 22.31
N CYS A 262 1.32 -33.10 23.36
CA CYS A 262 0.86 -33.61 24.66
C CYS A 262 0.39 -32.49 25.61
N MET A 263 0.78 -31.24 25.36
CA MET A 263 0.45 -30.07 26.18
C MET A 263 0.36 -28.80 25.31
N PRO A 264 -0.45 -27.79 25.67
CA PRO A 264 -0.56 -26.55 24.91
C PRO A 264 0.68 -25.67 25.10
N MET A 265 1.80 -26.06 24.47
CA MET A 265 3.06 -25.32 24.45
C MET A 265 3.67 -25.32 23.06
N ALA A 266 4.26 -24.20 22.64
CA ALA A 266 4.96 -24.10 21.37
C ALA A 266 6.18 -23.17 21.46
N TYR A 267 7.16 -23.39 20.59
CA TYR A 267 8.36 -22.58 20.48
C TYR A 267 8.73 -22.35 19.01
N ALA A 268 9.13 -21.12 18.69
CA ALA A 268 9.72 -20.76 17.40
C ALA A 268 11.25 -20.77 17.49
N ILE A 269 11.89 -21.38 16.49
CA ILE A 269 13.34 -21.49 16.35
C ILE A 269 13.77 -20.60 15.19
N TYR A 270 14.66 -19.63 15.45
CA TYR A 270 15.18 -18.70 14.45
C TYR A 270 16.65 -19.01 14.08
N LYS A 271 17.14 -18.46 12.95
CA LYS A 271 18.47 -18.76 12.36
C LYS A 271 19.66 -18.45 13.28
N GLY A 272 19.49 -17.58 14.27
CA GLY A 272 20.50 -17.21 15.28
C GLY A 272 20.40 -18.03 16.57
N PRO A 273 20.35 -19.38 16.47
CA PRO A 273 19.73 -20.31 17.43
C PRO A 273 18.90 -19.62 18.53
N MET A 274 17.84 -18.90 18.19
CA MET A 274 17.03 -18.21 19.21
C MET A 274 15.72 -18.96 19.39
N LEU A 275 15.44 -19.37 20.63
CA LEU A 275 14.15 -19.93 21.04
C LEU A 275 13.25 -18.84 21.55
N VAL A 276 12.13 -18.67 20.88
CA VAL A 276 11.08 -17.76 21.32
C VAL A 276 9.86 -18.60 21.74
N PRO A 277 9.41 -18.53 22.99
CA PRO A 277 8.16 -19.17 23.38
C PRO A 277 6.99 -18.62 22.57
N CYS A 278 5.99 -19.45 22.30
CA CYS A 278 4.79 -19.03 21.58
C CYS A 278 3.56 -19.12 22.48
N ASN A 279 2.70 -18.11 22.37
CA ASN A 279 1.36 -18.15 22.94
C ASN A 279 0.43 -18.92 22.01
N LEU A 280 -0.36 -19.80 22.61
CA LEU A 280 -1.40 -20.58 21.95
C LEU A 280 -2.75 -19.98 22.30
N ILE A 281 -3.35 -19.26 21.35
CA ILE A 281 -4.67 -18.68 21.51
C ILE A 281 -5.67 -19.71 21.01
N THR A 282 -6.31 -20.46 21.90
CA THR A 282 -7.24 -21.56 21.55
C THR A 282 -8.70 -21.12 21.42
N ALA A 283 -8.95 -19.90 20.94
CA ALA A 283 -10.30 -19.38 20.71
C ALA A 283 -10.92 -19.96 19.42
N THR A 284 -12.02 -19.37 18.92
CA THR A 284 -12.73 -19.79 17.70
C THR A 284 -11.81 -19.95 16.48
N ASN A 285 -10.72 -19.20 16.42
CA ASN A 285 -9.60 -19.43 15.51
C ASN A 285 -8.34 -19.68 16.35
N CYS A 286 -7.85 -20.92 16.33
CA CYS A 286 -6.60 -21.24 17.02
C CYS A 286 -5.42 -20.53 16.33
N LEU A 287 -4.66 -19.75 17.09
CA LEU A 287 -3.52 -19.00 16.59
C LEU A 287 -2.27 -19.29 17.42
N VAL A 288 -1.17 -19.55 16.72
CA VAL A 288 0.18 -19.65 17.30
C VAL A 288 0.90 -18.36 17.01
N VAL A 289 1.31 -17.66 18.07
CA VAL A 289 1.99 -16.36 17.95
C VAL A 289 3.19 -16.29 18.88
N PRO A 290 4.25 -15.54 18.55
CA PRO A 290 5.38 -15.38 19.47
C PRO A 290 4.92 -14.71 20.76
N ALA A 291 5.35 -15.24 21.90
CA ALA A 291 5.16 -14.63 23.19
C ALA A 291 6.13 -13.45 23.37
N TRP A 292 5.78 -12.53 24.27
CA TRP A 292 6.53 -11.29 24.55
C TRP A 292 7.81 -11.50 25.37
N ASP A 293 8.05 -12.74 25.83
CA ASP A 293 9.22 -13.06 26.62
C ASP A 293 10.51 -12.95 25.79
N ARG A 294 11.57 -12.53 26.47
CA ARG A 294 12.91 -12.47 25.86
C ARG A 294 13.30 -13.88 25.45
N GLY A 295 13.53 -14.07 24.15
CA GLY A 295 14.02 -15.33 23.62
C GLY A 295 15.28 -15.80 24.34
N ILE A 296 15.42 -17.11 24.47
CA ILE A 296 16.59 -17.73 25.09
C ILE A 296 17.45 -18.30 23.96
N PRO A 297 18.78 -18.11 23.96
CA PRO A 297 19.63 -18.82 23.03
C PRO A 297 19.38 -20.32 23.12
N TRP A 298 19.06 -20.95 22.00
CA TRP A 298 18.82 -22.39 21.85
C TRP A 298 19.94 -23.14 22.55
N GLU A 299 21.21 -22.86 22.24
CA GLU A 299 22.37 -23.54 22.85
C GLU A 299 22.38 -23.58 24.39
N THR A 300 21.82 -22.57 25.05
CA THR A 300 21.75 -22.48 26.52
C THR A 300 20.40 -22.97 27.09
N SER A 301 19.41 -23.19 26.23
CA SER A 301 18.11 -23.72 26.59
C SER A 301 18.22 -25.17 27.05
N ILE A 302 17.41 -25.52 28.06
CA ILE A 302 17.22 -26.91 28.49
C ILE A 302 16.82 -27.80 27.30
N TYR A 303 16.04 -27.26 26.37
CA TYR A 303 15.54 -27.97 25.19
C TYR A 303 16.65 -28.27 24.18
N ALA A 304 17.66 -27.41 24.02
CA ALA A 304 18.76 -27.74 23.13
C ALA A 304 19.62 -28.88 23.67
N LYS A 305 19.76 -29.06 24.98
CA LYS A 305 20.49 -30.22 25.53
C LYS A 305 19.76 -31.53 25.19
N PHE A 306 18.43 -31.53 25.23
CA PHE A 306 17.61 -32.69 24.85
C PHE A 306 17.62 -32.95 23.35
N HIS A 307 17.49 -31.90 22.53
CA HIS A 307 17.42 -32.01 21.09
C HIS A 307 18.79 -32.12 20.39
N SER A 308 19.88 -31.60 20.94
CA SER A 308 21.23 -31.73 20.35
C SER A 308 21.87 -33.10 20.58
N LYS A 309 21.54 -33.77 21.71
CA LYS A 309 22.08 -35.11 22.02
C LYS A 309 21.28 -36.27 21.41
N HIS A 310 20.01 -36.05 21.04
CA HIS A 310 19.13 -37.14 20.56
C HIS A 310 18.39 -36.89 19.23
N ASN A 311 18.55 -35.76 18.52
CA ASN A 311 17.93 -35.58 17.20
C ASN A 311 18.82 -36.05 16.03
N LYS A 312 18.36 -37.09 15.33
CA LYS A 312 18.33 -37.04 13.84
C LYS A 312 17.07 -37.63 13.21
N ASN A 313 16.25 -38.38 13.92
CA ASN A 313 15.12 -39.05 13.29
C ASN A 313 13.85 -38.23 13.51
N VAL A 314 13.60 -37.27 12.61
CA VAL A 314 12.25 -36.71 12.43
C VAL A 314 11.34 -37.89 12.08
N LEU A 315 10.38 -38.19 12.94
CA LEU A 315 9.38 -39.22 12.71
C LEU A 315 8.17 -38.61 12.03
N ARG A 316 7.30 -39.46 11.48
CA ARG A 316 5.99 -39.05 10.94
C ARG A 316 4.90 -39.82 11.64
N SER A 317 3.84 -39.14 12.01
CA SER A 317 2.64 -39.78 12.54
C SER A 317 2.04 -40.68 11.45
N ALA A 318 1.21 -41.62 11.88
CA ALA A 318 0.59 -42.57 10.98
C ALA A 318 -0.32 -41.88 9.95
N PRO A 319 -0.47 -42.44 8.73
CA PRO A 319 -1.37 -41.88 7.71
C PRO A 319 -2.84 -41.83 8.15
N ASP A 320 -3.23 -42.70 9.08
CA ASP A 320 -4.57 -42.84 9.66
C ASP A 320 -4.74 -42.12 11.01
N HIS A 321 -3.77 -41.31 11.44
CA HIS A 321 -3.87 -40.57 12.69
C HIS A 321 -5.06 -39.59 12.65
N PRO A 322 -5.97 -39.59 13.64
CA PRO A 322 -7.26 -38.90 13.57
C PRO A 322 -7.18 -37.38 13.40
N PHE A 323 -6.14 -36.76 13.98
CA PHE A 323 -5.98 -35.28 13.97
C PHE A 323 -4.85 -34.76 13.08
N LEU A 324 -3.73 -35.47 13.01
CA LEU A 324 -2.50 -35.03 12.36
C LEU A 324 -1.89 -36.17 11.52
N PRO A 325 -2.45 -36.51 10.35
CA PRO A 325 -1.94 -37.59 9.51
C PRO A 325 -0.61 -37.20 8.83
N ASN A 326 0.38 -38.10 8.82
CA ASN A 326 1.72 -37.90 8.22
C ASN A 326 2.52 -36.69 8.74
N GLN A 327 2.12 -36.11 9.87
CA GLN A 327 2.72 -34.93 10.47
C GLN A 327 4.14 -35.24 10.96
N PRO A 328 5.17 -34.48 10.53
CA PRO A 328 6.51 -34.61 11.08
C PRO A 328 6.54 -34.20 12.56
N TYR A 329 7.21 -35.00 13.39
CA TYR A 329 7.37 -34.73 14.81
C TYR A 329 8.70 -35.24 15.39
N LEU A 330 9.08 -34.70 16.54
CA LEU A 330 10.19 -35.15 17.38
C LEU A 330 9.65 -35.85 18.63
N VAL A 331 10.38 -36.82 19.15
CA VAL A 331 10.08 -37.45 20.44
C VAL A 331 11.07 -36.94 21.47
N GLU A 332 10.57 -36.47 22.60
CA GLU A 332 11.35 -36.16 23.79
C GLU A 332 11.00 -37.17 24.88
N ILE A 333 12.00 -37.90 25.38
CA ILE A 333 11.83 -38.88 26.46
C ILE A 333 12.45 -38.26 27.71
N ASN A 334 11.60 -37.81 28.63
CA ASN A 334 12.02 -37.27 29.92
C ASN A 334 11.60 -38.23 31.02
N TRP A 335 12.54 -39.06 31.51
CA TRP A 335 12.52 -39.99 32.65
C TRP A 335 11.25 -40.83 32.94
N GLU A 336 10.03 -40.28 32.83
CA GLU A 336 8.72 -40.91 33.00
C GLU A 336 7.71 -40.61 31.87
N THR A 337 7.89 -39.56 31.06
CA THR A 337 6.95 -39.19 29.99
C THR A 337 7.61 -39.06 28.62
N SER A 338 6.93 -39.56 27.59
CA SER A 338 7.29 -39.35 26.18
C SER A 338 6.44 -38.21 25.64
N HIS A 339 7.04 -37.04 25.46
CA HIS A 339 6.41 -35.91 24.79
C HIS A 339 6.68 -35.98 23.29
N THR A 340 5.72 -35.53 22.48
CA THR A 340 5.89 -35.40 21.04
C THR A 340 5.73 -33.97 20.59
N TRP A 341 6.63 -33.53 19.72
CA TRP A 341 6.73 -32.15 19.24
C TRP A 341 6.48 -32.12 17.73
N ALA A 342 5.29 -31.72 17.30
CA ALA A 342 4.98 -31.53 15.89
C ALA A 342 5.79 -30.37 15.32
N ILE A 343 6.33 -30.55 14.11
CA ILE A 343 7.17 -29.56 13.43
C ILE A 343 6.34 -28.82 12.38
N ALA A 344 6.29 -27.49 12.48
CA ALA A 344 5.71 -26.59 11.50
C ALA A 344 6.80 -25.72 10.86
N ASN A 345 6.56 -25.30 9.62
CA ASN A 345 7.53 -24.47 8.90
C ASN A 345 7.38 -22.96 9.21
N ASN A 346 6.18 -22.53 9.61
CA ASN A 346 5.86 -21.13 9.90
C ASN A 346 4.66 -21.04 10.85
N TYR A 347 4.32 -19.81 11.29
CA TYR A 347 3.23 -19.58 12.26
C TYR A 347 1.85 -19.96 11.74
N GLU A 348 1.62 -19.90 10.42
CA GLU A 348 0.35 -20.28 9.81
C GLU A 348 0.17 -21.80 9.84
N ASP A 349 1.20 -22.53 9.41
CA ASP A 349 1.27 -24.00 9.48
C ASP A 349 1.13 -24.48 10.93
N ALA A 350 1.79 -23.79 11.87
CA ALA A 350 1.68 -24.07 13.29
C ALA A 350 0.24 -23.87 13.81
N SER A 351 -0.41 -22.79 13.39
CA SER A 351 -1.81 -22.52 13.74
C SER A 351 -2.74 -23.61 13.19
N ARG A 352 -2.53 -24.08 11.97
CA ARG A 352 -3.31 -25.21 11.39
C ARG A 352 -3.15 -26.50 12.19
N ILE A 353 -1.94 -26.82 12.65
CA ILE A 353 -1.69 -27.99 13.49
C ILE A 353 -2.50 -27.90 14.79
N VAL A 354 -2.48 -26.74 15.46
CA VAL A 354 -3.23 -26.53 16.71
C VAL A 354 -4.74 -26.58 16.48
N THR A 355 -5.22 -25.97 15.39
CA THR A 355 -6.64 -26.09 14.97
C THR A 355 -7.02 -27.54 14.73
N SER A 356 -6.14 -28.34 14.11
CA SER A 356 -6.41 -29.75 13.81
C SER A 356 -6.43 -30.62 15.07
N LEU A 357 -5.62 -30.29 16.08
CA LEU A 357 -5.69 -30.93 17.39
C LEU A 357 -7.01 -30.61 18.10
N ASN A 358 -7.56 -29.39 17.95
CA ASN A 358 -8.84 -28.97 18.52
C ASN A 358 -8.98 -29.32 20.02
N GLY A 359 -7.91 -29.12 20.79
CA GLY A 359 -7.86 -29.47 22.22
C GLY A 359 -7.60 -30.94 22.56
N ASN A 360 -7.49 -31.83 21.57
CA ASN A 360 -7.14 -33.24 21.76
C ASN A 360 -5.61 -33.40 21.87
N TRP A 361 -5.06 -33.02 23.01
CA TRP A 361 -3.63 -33.14 23.30
C TRP A 361 -3.26 -34.61 23.62
N GLY A 362 -2.32 -35.17 22.86
CA GLY A 362 -1.85 -36.53 23.01
C GLY A 362 -0.52 -36.79 22.28
N SER A 363 0.09 -37.93 22.59
CA SER A 363 1.32 -38.36 21.92
C SER A 363 1.04 -38.77 20.47
N LEU A 364 1.88 -38.32 19.54
CA LEU A 364 1.87 -38.76 18.15
C LEU A 364 2.56 -40.12 17.93
N ALA A 365 3.29 -40.62 18.94
CA ALA A 365 3.91 -41.93 18.87
C ALA A 365 2.83 -43.01 18.99
N GLN A 366 2.70 -43.86 17.97
CA GLN A 366 1.88 -45.07 18.08
C GLN A 366 2.41 -45.91 19.25
N ARG A 367 1.55 -46.18 20.25
CA ARG A 367 1.82 -47.29 21.16
C ARG A 367 1.81 -48.55 20.30
N ARG A 368 3.00 -49.11 20.07
CA ARG A 368 3.09 -50.52 19.72
C ARG A 368 2.72 -51.26 21.00
N ASP A 369 1.47 -51.72 21.08
CA ASP A 369 1.08 -52.74 22.06
C ASP A 369 1.85 -54.04 21.81
#